data_AF-A0A923KVY0-F1
#
_entry.id   AF-A0A923KVY0-F1
#
_cell.length_a   1.000
_cell.length_b   1.000
_cell.length_c   1.000
_cell.angle_alpha   90.00
_cell.angle_beta   90.00
_cell.angle_gamma   90.00
#
_symmetry.space_group_name_H-M   'P 1'
#
loop_
_entity.id
_entity.type
_entity.pdbx_description
1 polymer ?
#
loop_
_entity_poly.entity_id
_entity_poly.type
_entity_poly.pdbx_seq_one_letter_code
_entity_poly.pdbx_strand_id
1 'polypeptide(L)'
;MSGWMYSVNNTFPGYGFDGYKPVDGDVLRVQFTLWGYGADLGQNFQGGMTPINTTDKTNLTALLGEINSSPNKSQYMKDSTFSSLYNQAYAMMMNLEATNKQIKDMYTNLKAAIPAPANLESVNCTYRTHVQDVGWQDWKSNGVMSGTTGQSLRLEGIEVKLDDTTADLGIQYQTHIENIGWEDAWKSNGDLSGTTGRSLRLEAIRIQLTGGDADNYDIYYQVHAQNVGWMGWAKNGENSGTAGFAYRLEGIKIVVVPKGETPPDTTIDQAQSFISNN
;
A
#
# COMPACT_ATOMS: atom_id res chain seq x y z
N MET A 1 -35.13 -26.04 -8.13
CA MET A 1 -35.72 -24.70 -7.96
C MET A 1 -34.83 -23.69 -8.67
N SER A 2 -35.38 -22.55 -9.09
CA SER A 2 -34.62 -21.39 -9.58
C SER A 2 -34.56 -20.30 -8.51
N GLY A 3 -33.54 -19.45 -8.56
CA GLY A 3 -33.37 -18.37 -7.59
C GLY A 3 -31.97 -17.78 -7.57
N TRP A 4 -31.80 -16.72 -6.79
CA TRP A 4 -30.48 -16.14 -6.52
C TRP A 4 -29.74 -16.97 -5.48
N MET A 5 -28.49 -17.33 -5.78
CA MET A 5 -27.56 -17.99 -4.88
C MET A 5 -26.29 -17.15 -4.78
N TYR A 6 -25.59 -17.29 -3.68
CA TYR A 6 -24.26 -16.71 -3.55
C TYR A 6 -23.23 -17.77 -3.21
N SER A 7 -22.02 -17.59 -3.74
CA SER A 7 -20.84 -18.35 -3.35
C SER A 7 -19.79 -17.44 -2.75
N VAL A 8 -19.02 -18.01 -1.85
CA VAL A 8 -17.76 -17.46 -1.33
C VAL A 8 -16.66 -18.41 -1.80
N ASN A 9 -15.67 -17.90 -2.53
CA ASN A 9 -14.53 -18.70 -3.01
C ASN A 9 -14.97 -19.98 -3.73
N ASN A 10 -15.95 -19.85 -4.63
CA ASN A 10 -16.57 -20.95 -5.36
C ASN A 10 -17.22 -22.02 -4.46
N THR A 11 -17.73 -21.64 -3.29
CA THR A 11 -18.44 -22.54 -2.36
C THR A 11 -19.77 -21.90 -1.93
N PHE A 12 -20.89 -22.62 -2.00
CA PHE A 12 -22.18 -22.17 -1.47
C PHE A 12 -22.26 -22.36 0.05
N PRO A 13 -22.35 -21.29 0.86
CA PRO A 13 -22.16 -21.38 2.31
C PRO A 13 -23.33 -21.99 3.10
N GLY A 14 -24.40 -22.50 2.49
CA GLY A 14 -25.44 -23.26 3.22
C GLY A 14 -26.36 -22.43 4.13
N TYR A 15 -26.13 -21.13 4.26
CA TYR A 15 -26.94 -20.15 4.99
C TYR A 15 -27.20 -18.90 4.14
N GLY A 16 -28.03 -17.97 4.63
CA GLY A 16 -28.38 -16.72 3.94
C GLY A 16 -27.23 -15.72 3.88
N PHE A 17 -27.29 -14.78 2.93
CA PHE A 17 -26.23 -13.79 2.69
C PHE A 17 -25.90 -12.93 3.92
N ASP A 18 -26.86 -12.75 4.82
CA ASP A 18 -26.73 -12.06 6.12
C ASP A 18 -25.89 -12.84 7.15
N GLY A 19 -25.72 -14.14 6.96
CA GLY A 19 -24.96 -15.01 7.85
C GLY A 19 -23.45 -15.04 7.58
N TYR A 20 -22.98 -14.46 6.46
CA TYR A 20 -21.55 -14.42 6.14
C TYR A 20 -20.94 -13.06 6.45
N LYS A 21 -19.75 -13.07 7.08
CA LYS A 21 -18.93 -11.86 7.24
C LYS A 21 -17.72 -11.96 6.31
N PRO A 22 -17.68 -11.16 5.22
CA PRO A 22 -16.54 -11.15 4.31
C PRO A 22 -15.24 -10.78 5.02
N VAL A 23 -14.16 -11.42 4.60
CA VAL A 23 -12.79 -11.06 4.94
C VAL A 23 -12.03 -10.63 3.69
N ASP A 24 -10.91 -9.95 3.88
CA ASP A 24 -10.06 -9.55 2.77
C ASP A 24 -9.59 -10.78 1.96
N GLY A 25 -9.59 -10.65 0.64
CA GLY A 25 -9.30 -11.74 -0.29
C GLY A 25 -10.48 -12.64 -0.67
N ASP A 26 -11.66 -12.50 -0.05
CA ASP A 26 -12.84 -13.28 -0.46
C ASP A 26 -13.34 -12.90 -1.85
N VAL A 27 -13.67 -13.93 -2.65
CA VAL A 27 -14.38 -13.78 -3.92
C VAL A 27 -15.85 -14.15 -3.73
N LEU A 28 -16.67 -13.12 -3.58
CA LEU A 28 -18.14 -13.23 -3.52
C LEU A 28 -18.74 -13.21 -4.92
N ARG A 29 -19.61 -14.18 -5.23
CA ARG A 29 -20.39 -14.20 -6.49
C ARG A 29 -21.86 -14.41 -6.19
N VAL A 30 -22.70 -13.57 -6.77
CA VAL A 30 -24.17 -13.71 -6.74
C VAL A 30 -24.64 -14.13 -8.13
N GLN A 31 -25.29 -15.29 -8.23
CA GLN A 31 -25.63 -15.94 -9.49
C GLN A 31 -27.07 -16.45 -9.44
N PHE A 32 -27.78 -16.36 -10.55
CA PHE A 32 -29.13 -16.91 -10.67
C PHE A 32 -29.06 -18.36 -11.17
N THR A 33 -29.55 -19.32 -10.39
CA THR A 33 -29.72 -20.72 -10.81
C THR A 33 -31.08 -20.89 -11.48
N LEU A 34 -31.11 -21.67 -12.55
CA LEU A 34 -32.34 -22.09 -13.23
C LEU A 34 -32.70 -23.54 -12.90
N TRP A 35 -31.75 -24.33 -12.39
CA TRP A 35 -31.94 -25.76 -12.20
C TRP A 35 -31.12 -26.37 -11.05
N GLY A 36 -31.65 -27.45 -10.47
CA GLY A 36 -30.87 -28.33 -9.59
C GLY A 36 -30.31 -27.71 -8.30
N TYR A 37 -30.87 -26.58 -7.84
CA TYR A 37 -30.40 -25.86 -6.63
C TYR A 37 -28.94 -25.41 -6.75
N GLY A 38 -28.56 -24.88 -7.91
CA GLY A 38 -27.19 -24.45 -8.18
C GLY A 38 -26.30 -25.53 -8.77
N ALA A 39 -26.84 -26.72 -9.07
CA ALA A 39 -26.11 -27.75 -9.81
C ALA A 39 -25.69 -27.28 -11.21
N ASP A 40 -26.47 -26.38 -11.83
CA ASP A 40 -26.13 -25.67 -13.07
C ASP A 40 -25.01 -24.62 -12.89
N LEU A 41 -24.72 -24.23 -11.66
CA LEU A 41 -23.63 -23.35 -11.27
C LEU A 41 -22.39 -24.12 -10.77
N GLY A 42 -22.39 -25.44 -10.93
CA GLY A 42 -21.23 -26.29 -10.65
C GLY A 42 -21.12 -26.82 -9.23
N GLN A 43 -22.14 -26.62 -8.39
CA GLN A 43 -22.12 -27.11 -7.02
C GLN A 43 -23.43 -27.73 -6.59
N ASN A 44 -23.32 -28.73 -5.72
CA ASN A 44 -24.47 -29.34 -5.10
C ASN A 44 -24.78 -28.59 -3.81
N PHE A 45 -25.97 -28.00 -3.72
CA PHE A 45 -26.47 -27.45 -2.47
C PHE A 45 -27.23 -28.52 -1.67
N GLN A 46 -26.71 -28.87 -0.48
CA GLN A 46 -27.38 -29.71 0.53
C GLN A 46 -27.90 -31.09 0.03
N GLY A 47 -27.17 -31.76 -0.86
CA GLY A 47 -27.55 -33.10 -1.34
C GLY A 47 -28.59 -33.10 -2.46
N GLY A 48 -28.74 -31.98 -3.17
CA GLY A 48 -29.41 -31.85 -4.46
C GLY A 48 -28.73 -32.62 -5.61
N MET A 49 -28.96 -32.16 -6.84
CA MET A 49 -28.61 -32.87 -8.06
C MET A 49 -27.10 -32.88 -8.35
N THR A 50 -26.64 -33.84 -9.15
CA THR A 50 -25.24 -33.91 -9.61
C THR A 50 -24.88 -32.61 -10.36
N PRO A 51 -23.84 -31.88 -9.94
CA PRO A 51 -23.45 -30.65 -10.60
C PRO A 51 -22.96 -30.90 -12.02
N ILE A 52 -23.25 -29.97 -12.92
CA ILE A 52 -22.55 -29.92 -14.20
C ILE A 52 -21.14 -29.42 -13.96
N ASN A 53 -20.17 -29.89 -14.72
CA ASN A 53 -18.80 -29.39 -14.61
C ASN A 53 -18.74 -27.96 -15.15
N THR A 54 -18.77 -26.97 -14.28
CA THR A 54 -18.57 -25.57 -14.65
C THR A 54 -17.12 -25.17 -14.43
N THR A 55 -16.64 -24.24 -15.24
CA THR A 55 -15.31 -23.67 -15.10
C THR A 55 -15.18 -22.83 -13.84
N ASP A 56 -14.06 -22.98 -13.13
CA ASP A 56 -13.71 -22.12 -11.99
C ASP A 56 -13.23 -20.75 -12.48
N LYS A 57 -13.96 -19.70 -12.10
CA LYS A 57 -13.68 -18.31 -12.48
C LYS A 57 -13.13 -17.46 -11.34
N THR A 58 -12.79 -18.08 -10.20
CA THR A 58 -12.44 -17.37 -8.96
C THR A 58 -11.28 -16.41 -9.16
N ASN A 59 -10.15 -16.90 -9.69
CA ASN A 59 -8.95 -16.08 -9.88
C ASN A 59 -9.14 -14.93 -10.87
N LEU A 60 -9.90 -15.15 -11.94
CA LEU A 60 -10.19 -14.08 -12.91
C LEU A 60 -11.14 -13.05 -12.31
N THR A 61 -12.11 -13.47 -11.49
CA THR A 61 -13.02 -12.56 -10.76
C THR A 61 -12.24 -11.68 -9.79
N ALA A 62 -11.34 -12.29 -9.00
CA ALA A 62 -10.47 -11.56 -8.06
C ALA A 62 -9.63 -10.52 -8.81
N LEU A 63 -8.95 -10.93 -9.88
CA LEU A 63 -8.11 -10.03 -10.69
C LEU A 63 -8.90 -8.84 -11.26
N LEU A 64 -10.12 -9.07 -11.76
CA LEU A 64 -10.97 -7.98 -12.23
C LEU A 64 -11.39 -7.05 -11.09
N GLY A 65 -11.63 -7.59 -9.89
CA GLY A 65 -11.86 -6.82 -8.66
C GLY A 65 -10.65 -5.95 -8.30
N GLU A 66 -9.45 -6.52 -8.29
CA GLU A 66 -8.19 -5.81 -8.05
C GLU A 66 -7.99 -4.66 -9.05
N ILE A 67 -8.16 -4.94 -10.36
CA ILE A 67 -8.07 -3.92 -11.42
C ILE A 67 -9.13 -2.83 -11.21
N ASN A 68 -10.36 -3.20 -10.84
CA ASN A 68 -11.44 -2.25 -10.63
C ASN A 68 -11.19 -1.31 -9.45
N SER A 69 -10.60 -1.83 -8.38
CA SER A 69 -10.29 -1.09 -7.16
C SER A 69 -8.94 -0.37 -7.23
N SER A 70 -8.13 -0.64 -8.26
CA SER A 70 -6.82 0.00 -8.44
C SER A 70 -6.96 1.49 -8.74
N PRO A 71 -6.23 2.38 -8.05
CA PRO A 71 -6.18 3.81 -8.38
C PRO A 71 -5.62 4.05 -9.79
N ASN A 72 -4.83 3.10 -10.32
CA ASN A 72 -4.17 3.20 -11.61
C ASN A 72 -5.02 2.67 -12.78
N LYS A 73 -6.25 2.19 -12.52
CA LYS A 73 -7.14 1.65 -13.57
C LYS A 73 -7.25 2.58 -14.78
N SER A 74 -7.46 3.87 -14.54
CA SER A 74 -7.59 4.88 -15.60
C SER A 74 -6.34 4.97 -16.49
N GLN A 75 -5.16 4.70 -15.94
CA GLN A 75 -3.91 4.64 -16.71
C GLN A 75 -3.78 3.33 -17.48
N TYR A 76 -4.10 2.19 -16.85
CA TYR A 76 -4.10 0.89 -17.52
C TYR A 76 -5.01 0.91 -18.76
N MET A 77 -6.18 1.56 -18.65
CA MET A 77 -7.14 1.71 -19.74
C MET A 77 -6.69 2.64 -20.89
N LYS A 78 -5.56 3.35 -20.75
CA LYS A 78 -4.97 4.08 -21.89
C LYS A 78 -4.23 3.15 -22.84
N ASP A 79 -3.72 2.02 -22.34
CA ASP A 79 -3.13 0.99 -23.18
C ASP A 79 -4.24 0.21 -23.90
N SER A 80 -4.18 0.21 -25.24
CA SER A 80 -5.21 -0.42 -26.07
C SER A 80 -5.19 -1.95 -25.99
N THR A 81 -4.03 -2.54 -25.72
CA THR A 81 -3.87 -3.99 -25.53
C THR A 81 -4.50 -4.41 -24.22
N PHE A 82 -4.19 -3.71 -23.13
CA PHE A 82 -4.79 -3.94 -21.82
C PHE A 82 -6.31 -3.77 -21.86
N SER A 83 -6.79 -2.67 -22.44
CA SER A 83 -8.23 -2.39 -22.55
C SER A 83 -8.97 -3.48 -23.31
N SER A 84 -8.37 -4.00 -24.39
CA SER A 84 -8.93 -5.12 -25.14
C SER A 84 -8.98 -6.40 -24.31
N LEU A 85 -7.89 -6.76 -23.62
CA LEU A 85 -7.84 -7.94 -22.75
C LEU A 85 -8.83 -7.86 -21.59
N TYR A 86 -8.95 -6.70 -20.95
CA TYR A 86 -9.92 -6.46 -19.89
C TYR A 86 -11.36 -6.65 -20.38
N ASN A 87 -11.72 -6.08 -21.53
CA ASN A 87 -13.05 -6.26 -22.11
C ASN A 87 -13.34 -7.72 -22.48
N GLN A 88 -12.33 -8.44 -23.00
CA GLN A 88 -12.44 -9.87 -23.28
C GLN A 88 -12.62 -10.70 -22.00
N ALA A 89 -11.91 -10.36 -20.92
CA ALA A 89 -12.07 -11.01 -19.62
C ALA A 89 -13.49 -10.80 -19.06
N TYR A 90 -14.04 -9.59 -19.13
CA TYR A 90 -15.43 -9.32 -18.74
C TYR A 90 -16.43 -10.14 -19.56
N ALA A 91 -16.27 -10.20 -20.89
CA ALA A 91 -17.11 -11.02 -21.75
C ALA A 91 -17.02 -12.51 -21.38
N MET A 92 -15.81 -13.00 -21.08
CA MET A 92 -15.58 -14.39 -20.68
C MET A 92 -16.18 -14.73 -19.31
N MET A 93 -16.26 -13.76 -18.40
CA MET A 93 -16.95 -13.93 -17.11
C MET A 93 -18.45 -14.18 -17.30
N MET A 94 -19.07 -13.58 -18.31
CA MET A 94 -20.49 -13.78 -18.66
C MET A 94 -20.75 -15.04 -19.49
N ASN A 95 -19.73 -15.59 -20.17
CA ASN A 95 -19.88 -16.82 -20.95
C ASN A 95 -19.91 -18.06 -20.05
N LEU A 96 -21.07 -18.71 -19.95
CA LEU A 96 -21.26 -19.94 -19.15
C LEU A 96 -20.51 -21.15 -19.73
N GLU A 97 -20.22 -21.15 -21.03
CA GLU A 97 -19.55 -22.25 -21.73
C GLU A 97 -18.02 -22.09 -21.81
N ALA A 98 -17.47 -21.01 -21.25
CA ALA A 98 -16.02 -20.79 -21.23
C ALA A 98 -15.31 -21.96 -20.53
N THR A 99 -14.29 -22.51 -21.16
CA THR A 99 -13.52 -23.65 -20.61
C THR A 99 -12.50 -23.22 -19.56
N ASN A 100 -12.09 -24.15 -18.67
CA ASN A 100 -11.02 -23.92 -17.70
C ASN A 100 -9.72 -23.41 -18.36
N LYS A 101 -9.38 -23.92 -19.54
CA LYS A 101 -8.21 -23.46 -20.29
C LYS A 101 -8.36 -22.00 -20.73
N GLN A 102 -9.50 -21.63 -21.32
CA GLN A 102 -9.75 -20.24 -21.74
C GLN A 102 -9.69 -19.27 -20.56
N ILE A 103 -10.30 -19.62 -19.42
CA ILE A 103 -10.27 -18.78 -18.22
C ILE A 103 -8.85 -18.66 -17.66
N LYS A 104 -8.08 -19.75 -17.62
CA LYS A 104 -6.68 -19.72 -17.16
C LYS A 104 -5.78 -18.91 -18.09
N ASP A 105 -5.93 -19.09 -19.40
CA ASP A 105 -5.18 -18.34 -20.40
C ASP A 105 -5.52 -16.84 -20.30
N MET A 106 -6.81 -16.50 -20.16
CA MET A 106 -7.27 -15.12 -19.96
C MET A 106 -6.72 -14.51 -18.66
N TYR A 107 -6.77 -15.23 -17.55
CA TYR A 107 -6.17 -14.81 -16.29
C TYR A 107 -4.68 -14.50 -16.47
N THR A 108 -3.94 -15.41 -17.10
CA THR A 108 -2.49 -15.26 -17.30
C THR A 108 -2.18 -14.06 -18.18
N ASN A 109 -2.90 -13.92 -19.31
CA ASN A 109 -2.69 -12.83 -20.26
C ASN A 109 -3.07 -11.47 -19.67
N LEU A 110 -4.23 -11.38 -19.00
CA LEU A 110 -4.67 -10.14 -18.37
C LEU A 110 -3.72 -9.75 -17.23
N LYS A 111 -3.30 -10.70 -16.39
CA LYS A 111 -2.35 -10.44 -15.30
C LYS A 111 -1.00 -9.96 -15.82
N ALA A 112 -0.49 -10.55 -16.91
CA ALA A 112 0.75 -10.12 -17.54
C ALA A 112 0.62 -8.76 -18.26
N ALA A 113 -0.58 -8.41 -18.70
CA ALA A 113 -0.86 -7.15 -19.37
C ALA A 113 -1.16 -6.00 -18.40
N ILE A 114 -1.50 -6.29 -17.12
CA ILE A 114 -1.44 -5.26 -16.07
C ILE A 114 -0.02 -4.72 -16.16
N PRO A 115 0.17 -3.45 -16.54
CA PRO A 115 1.49 -2.87 -16.48
C PRO A 115 1.98 -3.10 -15.06
N ALA A 116 3.20 -3.61 -14.90
CA ALA A 116 3.94 -3.29 -13.67
C ALA A 116 3.68 -1.79 -13.40
N PRO A 117 3.58 -1.33 -12.12
CA PRO A 117 3.61 0.12 -11.88
C PRO A 117 4.74 0.61 -12.77
N ALA A 118 4.43 1.52 -13.71
CA ALA A 118 5.07 1.55 -15.03
C ALA A 118 6.61 1.53 -14.92
N ASN A 119 7.34 1.54 -16.04
CA ASN A 119 8.73 2.05 -15.98
C ASN A 119 8.76 3.56 -15.57
N LEU A 120 7.92 3.98 -14.61
CA LEU A 120 8.10 5.05 -13.66
C LEU A 120 9.58 5.12 -13.33
N GLU A 121 10.08 6.32 -13.53
CA GLU A 121 11.43 6.66 -13.17
C GLU A 121 11.69 6.23 -11.73
N SER A 122 12.86 5.66 -11.49
CA SER A 122 13.31 5.42 -10.11
C SER A 122 13.52 6.78 -9.45
N VAL A 123 12.57 7.20 -8.62
CA VAL A 123 12.66 8.45 -7.85
C VAL A 123 13.52 8.21 -6.62
N ASN A 124 14.62 8.94 -6.52
CA ASN A 124 15.45 8.95 -5.31
C ASN A 124 15.12 10.16 -4.43
N CYS A 125 15.15 9.96 -3.12
CA CYS A 125 15.18 11.05 -2.16
C CYS A 125 16.53 11.10 -1.47
N THR A 126 16.96 12.31 -1.13
CA THR A 126 18.12 12.55 -0.28
C THR A 126 17.71 13.29 0.98
N TYR A 127 18.26 12.85 2.11
CA TYR A 127 17.92 13.39 3.43
C TYR A 127 19.11 13.38 4.37
N ARG A 128 19.08 14.29 5.34
CA ARG A 128 20.04 14.34 6.43
C ARG A 128 19.39 14.82 7.72
N THR A 129 20.02 14.50 8.83
CA THR A 129 19.55 14.86 10.17
C THR A 129 20.60 15.66 10.92
N HIS A 130 20.14 16.54 11.81
CA HIS A 130 20.96 17.22 12.79
C HIS A 130 20.95 16.40 14.09
N VAL A 131 22.12 15.86 14.45
CA VAL A 131 22.28 15.01 15.64
C VAL A 131 22.87 15.85 16.77
N GLN A 132 22.33 15.71 17.97
CA GLN A 132 22.88 16.32 19.18
C GLN A 132 24.39 16.13 19.28
N ASP A 133 25.13 17.19 19.65
CA ASP A 133 26.57 17.21 19.91
C ASP A 133 27.46 16.84 18.70
N VAL A 134 26.88 16.51 17.55
CA VAL A 134 27.60 16.21 16.29
C VAL A 134 27.26 17.24 15.21
N GLY A 135 26.00 17.67 15.15
CA GLY A 135 25.48 18.58 14.14
C GLY A 135 24.91 17.86 12.92
N TRP A 136 24.85 18.58 11.79
CA TRP A 136 24.37 18.05 10.52
C TRP A 136 25.25 16.90 10.02
N GLN A 137 24.62 15.76 9.78
CA GLN A 137 25.25 14.61 9.16
C GLN A 137 25.29 14.75 7.63
N ASP A 138 26.08 13.89 6.98
CA ASP A 138 26.08 13.77 5.52
C ASP A 138 24.70 13.38 4.98
N TRP A 139 24.41 13.83 3.76
CA TRP A 139 23.25 13.41 2.98
C TRP A 139 23.27 11.90 2.74
N LYS A 140 22.12 11.27 2.94
CA LYS A 140 21.86 9.85 2.71
C LYS A 140 20.78 9.73 1.64
N SER A 141 20.84 8.65 0.87
CA SER A 141 19.86 8.34 -0.18
C SER A 141 18.83 7.32 0.30
N ASN A 142 17.87 6.98 -0.55
CA ASN A 142 16.83 5.97 -0.32
C ASN A 142 17.32 4.77 0.53
N GLY A 143 16.60 4.50 1.63
CA GLY A 143 16.82 3.37 2.52
C GLY A 143 18.04 3.43 3.44
N VAL A 144 18.98 4.36 3.23
CA VAL A 144 20.19 4.49 4.04
C VAL A 144 19.91 5.30 5.31
N MET A 145 20.24 4.73 6.47
CA MET A 145 19.99 5.39 7.76
C MET A 145 20.71 6.76 7.85
N SER A 146 19.94 7.78 8.23
CA SER A 146 20.46 9.05 8.74
C SER A 146 20.22 9.15 10.25
N GLY A 147 21.21 9.64 11.00
CA GLY A 147 21.19 9.69 12.46
C GLY A 147 22.12 8.65 13.09
N THR A 148 21.82 8.26 14.33
CA THR A 148 22.57 7.26 15.10
C THR A 148 21.64 6.22 15.70
N THR A 149 22.20 5.08 16.12
CA THR A 149 21.47 4.05 16.89
C THR A 149 22.34 3.61 18.05
N GLY A 150 21.73 3.44 19.24
CA GLY A 150 22.42 2.94 20.43
C GLY A 150 23.44 3.90 21.07
N GLN A 151 23.56 5.13 20.55
CA GLN A 151 24.48 6.16 21.08
C GLN A 151 23.79 7.13 22.04
N SER A 152 22.48 7.02 22.22
CA SER A 152 21.67 7.90 23.04
C SER A 152 21.67 9.38 22.64
N LEU A 153 21.90 9.67 21.36
CA LEU A 153 21.87 11.04 20.82
C LEU A 153 20.53 11.29 20.13
N ARG A 154 19.91 12.45 20.43
CA ARG A 154 18.64 12.87 19.80
C ARG A 154 18.87 13.47 18.42
N LEU A 155 17.87 13.31 17.55
CA LEU A 155 17.68 14.17 16.39
C LEU A 155 17.05 15.50 16.83
N GLU A 156 17.50 16.60 16.23
CA GLU A 156 17.01 17.96 16.51
C GLU A 156 16.41 18.63 15.26
N GLY A 157 16.76 18.13 14.07
CA GLY A 157 16.24 18.62 12.80
C GLY A 157 16.48 17.64 11.66
N ILE A 158 15.74 17.83 10.57
CA ILE A 158 15.83 17.03 9.36
C ILE A 158 15.62 17.92 8.12
N GLU A 159 16.33 17.58 7.05
CA GLU A 159 16.08 18.08 5.70
C GLU A 159 15.88 16.89 4.78
N VAL A 160 14.84 16.94 3.94
CA VAL A 160 14.47 15.90 2.97
C VAL A 160 14.17 16.56 1.63
N LYS A 161 14.71 16.04 0.55
CA LYS A 161 14.43 16.50 -0.81
C LYS A 161 14.33 15.32 -1.76
N LEU A 162 13.59 15.50 -2.85
CA LEU A 162 13.70 14.62 -4.00
C LEU A 162 14.93 15.03 -4.80
N ASP A 163 15.61 14.05 -5.36
CA ASP A 163 16.61 14.31 -6.39
C ASP A 163 15.91 14.70 -7.70
N ASP A 164 16.65 15.26 -8.65
CA ASP A 164 16.08 15.66 -9.94
C ASP A 164 15.38 14.48 -10.63
N THR A 165 14.11 14.67 -10.95
CA THR A 165 13.24 13.69 -11.61
C THR A 165 12.43 14.37 -12.71
N THR A 166 12.06 13.59 -13.73
CA THR A 166 11.15 14.03 -14.80
C THR A 166 9.68 13.93 -14.41
N ALA A 167 9.35 13.23 -13.32
CA ALA A 167 8.00 13.18 -12.77
C ALA A 167 7.61 14.50 -12.09
N ASP A 168 6.33 14.89 -12.17
CA ASP A 168 5.79 16.04 -11.45
C ASP A 168 5.60 15.69 -9.96
N LEU A 169 6.71 15.72 -9.22
CA LEU A 169 6.78 15.36 -7.80
C LEU A 169 7.43 16.45 -6.95
N GLY A 170 6.89 16.64 -5.76
CA GLY A 170 7.51 17.32 -4.63
C GLY A 170 7.40 16.48 -3.36
N ILE A 171 8.16 16.85 -2.34
CA ILE A 171 8.08 16.22 -1.02
C ILE A 171 7.78 17.25 0.06
N GLN A 172 6.86 16.89 0.96
CA GLN A 172 6.54 17.66 2.15
C GLN A 172 6.73 16.82 3.40
N TYR A 173 7.20 17.44 4.47
CA TYR A 173 7.42 16.78 5.76
C TYR A 173 7.24 17.74 6.92
N GLN A 174 6.98 17.16 8.08
CA GLN A 174 6.80 17.90 9.31
C GLN A 174 7.22 17.04 10.50
N THR A 175 7.82 17.66 11.51
CA THR A 175 8.24 16.97 12.74
C THR A 175 7.42 17.40 13.94
N HIS A 176 7.29 16.48 14.90
CA HIS A 176 6.81 16.76 16.24
C HIS A 176 8.02 17.03 17.14
N ILE A 177 8.08 18.21 17.73
CA ILE A 177 9.23 18.72 18.48
C ILE A 177 8.85 18.84 19.96
N GLU A 178 9.78 18.46 20.83
CA GLU A 178 9.63 18.64 22.27
C GLU A 178 9.16 20.05 22.64
N ASN A 179 8.17 20.14 23.54
CA ASN A 179 7.58 21.38 24.07
C ASN A 179 6.92 22.30 23.03
N ILE A 180 6.83 21.88 21.77
CA ILE A 180 6.19 22.63 20.68
C ILE A 180 5.01 21.82 20.12
N GLY A 181 5.21 20.52 19.93
CA GLY A 181 4.28 19.66 19.22
C GLY A 181 4.63 19.56 17.74
N TRP A 182 3.64 19.21 16.91
CA TRP A 182 3.77 19.33 15.46
C TRP A 182 4.02 20.78 15.07
N GLU A 183 4.93 21.03 14.13
CA GLU A 183 5.09 22.38 13.57
C GLU A 183 3.76 22.88 12.95
N ASP A 184 3.61 24.18 12.76
CA ASP A 184 2.38 24.75 12.18
C ASP A 184 2.28 24.54 10.66
N ALA A 185 3.42 24.45 9.98
CA ALA A 185 3.51 24.34 8.53
C ALA A 185 4.34 23.13 8.10
N TRP A 186 3.97 22.55 6.97
CA TRP A 186 4.79 21.56 6.28
C TRP A 186 6.00 22.23 5.65
N LYS A 187 7.15 21.58 5.75
CA LYS A 187 8.40 21.95 5.07
C LYS A 187 8.50 21.20 3.76
N SER A 188 9.19 21.78 2.78
CA SER A 188 9.30 21.20 1.44
C SER A 188 10.75 21.12 0.99
N ASN A 189 11.09 20.14 0.16
CA ASN A 189 12.32 20.11 -0.67
C ASN A 189 13.58 20.77 -0.07
N GLY A 190 14.13 20.17 0.98
CA GLY A 190 15.38 20.60 1.61
C GLY A 190 15.24 21.67 2.69
N ASP A 191 14.04 22.20 2.93
CA ASP A 191 13.79 23.13 4.04
C ASP A 191 13.89 22.45 5.41
N LEU A 192 14.57 23.08 6.37
CA LEU A 192 14.64 22.58 7.75
C LEU A 192 13.26 22.35 8.38
N SER A 193 13.01 21.10 8.83
CA SER A 193 11.99 20.74 9.80
C SER A 193 12.66 20.39 11.14
N GLY A 194 12.23 21.02 12.23
CA GLY A 194 12.87 20.93 13.54
C GLY A 194 13.50 22.24 14.01
N THR A 195 14.49 22.16 14.90
CA THR A 195 15.17 23.34 15.45
C THR A 195 16.69 23.19 15.42
N THR A 196 17.39 24.30 15.24
CA THR A 196 18.86 24.38 15.39
C THR A 196 19.21 25.23 16.60
N GLY A 197 20.19 24.80 17.40
CA GLY A 197 20.70 25.54 18.56
C GLY A 197 19.76 25.65 19.76
N ARG A 198 18.58 25.00 19.74
CA ARG A 198 17.59 25.05 20.83
C ARG A 198 17.60 23.82 21.74
N SER A 199 18.40 22.80 21.40
CA SER A 199 18.50 21.55 22.16
C SER A 199 17.18 20.77 22.34
N LEU A 200 16.22 20.93 21.42
CA LEU A 200 14.94 20.25 21.47
C LEU A 200 14.98 18.97 20.62
N ARG A 201 14.51 17.85 21.18
CA ARG A 201 14.40 16.58 20.43
C ARG A 201 13.23 16.58 19.45
N LEU A 202 13.40 15.84 18.36
CA LEU A 202 12.28 15.34 17.56
C LEU A 202 11.69 14.10 18.24
N GLU A 203 10.37 13.96 18.19
CA GLU A 203 9.63 12.83 18.79
C GLU A 203 8.84 12.04 17.73
N ALA A 204 8.45 12.68 16.63
CA ALA A 204 7.75 12.05 15.52
C ALA A 204 7.96 12.82 14.22
N ILE A 205 7.63 12.19 13.09
CA ILE A 205 7.68 12.77 11.75
C ILE A 205 6.53 12.24 10.90
N ARG A 206 6.06 13.06 9.96
CA ARG A 206 5.18 12.65 8.85
C ARG A 206 5.70 13.24 7.54
N ILE A 207 5.59 12.47 6.47
CA ILE A 207 6.14 12.79 5.15
C ILE A 207 5.14 12.37 4.08
N GLN A 208 4.90 13.23 3.09
CA GLN A 208 4.02 12.97 1.96
C GLN A 208 4.63 13.46 0.65
N LEU A 209 4.25 12.82 -0.46
CA LEU A 209 4.53 13.31 -1.81
C LEU A 209 3.44 14.29 -2.25
N THR A 210 3.82 15.22 -3.10
CA THR A 210 2.94 16.21 -3.73
C THR A 210 3.22 16.28 -5.23
N GLY A 211 2.36 16.94 -6.01
CA GLY A 211 2.52 17.06 -7.47
C GLY A 211 1.56 16.16 -8.25
N GLY A 212 1.47 16.36 -9.56
CA GLY A 212 0.53 15.67 -10.44
C GLY A 212 0.78 14.16 -10.55
N ASP A 213 2.00 13.71 -10.31
CA ASP A 213 2.38 12.30 -10.37
C ASP A 213 2.43 11.62 -8.99
N ALA A 214 2.07 12.31 -7.90
CA ALA A 214 2.19 11.78 -6.52
C ALA A 214 1.43 10.46 -6.31
N ASP A 215 0.27 10.29 -6.95
CA ASP A 215 -0.55 9.07 -6.84
C ASP A 215 0.10 7.84 -7.50
N ASN A 216 1.14 8.05 -8.32
CA ASN A 216 1.91 6.99 -8.97
C ASN A 216 3.03 6.44 -8.10
N TYR A 217 3.28 7.02 -6.93
CA TYR A 217 4.35 6.63 -6.02
C TYR A 217 3.84 6.46 -4.58
N ASP A 218 4.61 5.74 -3.79
CA ASP A 218 4.49 5.67 -2.34
C ASP A 218 5.79 6.15 -1.70
N ILE A 219 5.68 6.94 -0.64
CA ILE A 219 6.80 7.27 0.24
C ILE A 219 6.64 6.52 1.56
N TYR A 220 7.67 5.75 1.90
CA TYR A 220 7.76 5.04 3.16
C TYR A 220 8.88 5.63 4.03
N TYR A 221 8.63 5.71 5.34
CA TYR A 221 9.62 6.14 6.31
C TYR A 221 9.45 5.41 7.64
N GLN A 222 10.57 5.07 8.28
CA GLN A 222 10.59 4.49 9.61
C GLN A 222 11.62 5.20 10.47
N VAL A 223 11.34 5.30 11.76
CA VAL A 223 12.23 5.95 12.74
C VAL A 223 12.71 4.95 13.78
N HIS A 224 13.90 5.21 14.31
CA HIS A 224 14.40 4.58 15.52
C HIS A 224 14.11 5.51 16.71
N ALA A 225 13.30 5.05 17.65
CA ALA A 225 12.92 5.82 18.84
C ALA A 225 13.56 5.23 20.10
N GLN A 226 13.96 6.11 21.02
CA GLN A 226 14.49 5.73 22.31
C GLN A 226 13.56 4.75 23.04
N ASN A 227 14.14 3.71 23.66
CA ASN A 227 13.44 2.66 24.42
C ASN A 227 12.42 1.83 23.62
N VAL A 228 12.29 2.06 22.32
CA VAL A 228 11.34 1.36 21.43
C VAL A 228 12.11 0.58 20.36
N GLY A 229 13.16 1.17 19.80
CA GLY A 229 13.91 0.61 18.68
C GLY A 229 13.37 1.09 17.33
N TRP A 230 13.60 0.31 16.28
CA TRP A 230 13.06 0.58 14.95
C TRP A 230 11.56 0.32 14.91
N MET A 231 10.79 1.35 14.60
CA MET A 231 9.35 1.26 14.42
C MET A 231 9.00 0.77 13.01
N GLY A 232 7.74 0.40 12.81
CA GLY A 232 7.23 0.00 11.49
C GLY A 232 7.29 1.16 10.49
N TRP A 233 7.22 0.83 9.21
CA TRP A 233 7.12 1.81 8.14
C TRP A 233 5.78 2.56 8.20
N ALA A 234 5.83 3.88 8.31
CA ALA A 234 4.72 4.76 7.98
C ALA A 234 4.72 5.06 6.48
N LYS A 235 3.56 5.41 5.93
CA LYS A 235 3.41 5.74 4.50
C LYS A 235 2.58 7.00 4.27
N ASN A 236 2.92 7.78 3.25
CA ASN A 236 2.08 8.84 2.66
C ASN A 236 1.31 9.72 3.67
N GLY A 237 2.03 10.42 4.54
CA GLY A 237 1.48 11.33 5.53
C GLY A 237 1.07 10.70 6.88
N GLU A 238 1.13 9.38 7.02
CA GLU A 238 0.97 8.70 8.31
C GLU A 238 2.04 9.12 9.32
N ASN A 239 1.73 9.07 10.62
CA ASN A 239 2.73 9.43 11.61
C ASN A 239 3.77 8.30 11.76
N SER A 240 5.02 8.68 12.07
CA SER A 240 6.07 7.76 12.51
C SER A 240 6.75 8.30 13.77
N GLY A 241 6.88 7.49 14.82
CA GLY A 241 7.51 7.88 16.08
C GLY A 241 6.62 7.77 17.33
N THR A 242 6.96 8.56 18.35
CA THR A 242 6.50 8.37 19.73
C THR A 242 6.00 9.68 20.34
N ALA A 243 5.10 10.39 19.66
CA ALA A 243 4.66 11.72 20.10
C ALA A 243 4.03 11.68 21.49
N GLY A 244 4.45 12.61 22.36
CA GLY A 244 3.93 12.76 23.73
C GLY A 244 4.56 11.81 24.77
N PHE A 245 5.21 10.72 24.36
CA PHE A 245 5.95 9.83 25.29
C PHE A 245 7.29 10.40 25.77
N ALA A 246 7.69 11.57 25.28
CA ALA A 246 9.00 12.18 25.54
C ALA A 246 10.20 11.34 25.07
N TYR A 247 9.99 10.36 24.20
CA TYR A 247 11.06 9.57 23.60
C TYR A 247 11.61 10.28 22.36
N ARG A 248 12.94 10.44 22.32
CA ARG A 248 13.64 11.04 21.19
C ARG A 248 13.70 10.09 20.00
N LEU A 249 13.64 10.65 18.80
CA LEU A 249 14.12 9.99 17.61
C LEU A 249 15.66 9.99 17.61
N GLU A 250 16.27 8.89 17.17
CA GLU A 250 17.73 8.75 17.05
C GLU A 250 18.16 8.55 15.60
N GLY A 251 17.31 7.94 14.77
CA GLY A 251 17.60 7.70 13.36
C GLY A 251 16.35 7.55 12.50
N ILE A 252 16.52 7.67 11.18
CA ILE A 252 15.44 7.59 10.18
C ILE A 252 15.93 6.91 8.89
N LYS A 253 15.02 6.20 8.22
CA LYS A 253 15.14 5.77 6.83
C LYS A 253 13.93 6.25 6.05
N ILE A 254 14.16 6.70 4.82
CA ILE A 254 13.11 7.16 3.89
C ILE A 254 13.37 6.49 2.54
N VAL A 255 12.30 6.06 1.86
CA VAL A 255 12.37 5.50 0.51
C VAL A 255 11.13 5.93 -0.28
N VAL A 256 11.33 6.25 -1.55
CA VAL A 256 10.26 6.46 -2.52
C VAL A 256 10.26 5.27 -3.47
N VAL A 257 9.09 4.70 -3.71
CA VAL A 257 8.89 3.56 -4.62
C VAL A 257 7.68 3.80 -5.52
N PRO A 258 7.62 3.18 -6.71
CA PRO A 258 6.39 3.08 -7.48
C PRO A 258 5.18 2.58 -6.66
N LYS A 259 3.99 3.07 -6.98
CA LYS A 259 2.76 2.73 -6.24
C LYS A 259 2.55 1.22 -6.19
N GLY A 260 2.30 0.70 -4.99
CA GLY A 260 2.02 -0.72 -4.77
C GLY A 260 3.27 -1.58 -4.59
N GLU A 261 4.47 -1.02 -4.70
CA GLU A 261 5.69 -1.67 -4.22
C GLU A 261 5.81 -1.56 -2.70
N THR A 262 6.55 -2.51 -2.12
CA THR A 262 6.86 -2.56 -0.69
C THR A 262 8.19 -1.86 -0.41
N PRO A 263 8.36 -1.25 0.78
CA PRO A 263 9.67 -0.74 1.18
C PRO A 263 10.66 -1.91 1.33
N PRO A 264 11.98 -1.64 1.34
CA PRO A 264 12.98 -2.66 1.58
C PRO A 264 12.74 -3.40 2.90
N ASP A 265 12.99 -4.71 2.91
CA ASP A 265 13.02 -5.47 4.16
C ASP A 265 14.10 -4.89 5.09
N THR A 266 13.66 -4.52 6.29
CA THR A 266 14.52 -3.95 7.33
C THR A 266 14.20 -4.56 8.67
N THR A 267 15.18 -4.54 9.57
CA THR A 267 14.95 -4.83 10.98
C THR A 267 13.92 -3.84 11.53
N ILE A 268 12.81 -4.38 12.06
CA ILE A 268 11.80 -3.67 12.84
C ILE A 268 11.70 -4.34 14.21
N ASP A 269 11.69 -3.53 15.26
CA ASP A 269 11.50 -3.98 16.65
C ASP A 269 10.02 -3.84 17.07
N GLN A 270 9.26 -2.98 16.38
CA GLN A 270 7.82 -2.78 16.55
C GLN A 270 7.11 -2.77 15.19
N ALA A 271 5.98 -3.48 15.08
CA ALA A 271 5.19 -3.49 13.84
C ALA A 271 4.41 -2.18 13.62
N GLN A 272 4.06 -1.47 14.69
CA GLN A 272 3.42 -0.17 14.61
C GLN A 272 4.43 0.91 14.22
N SER A 273 4.04 1.80 13.32
CA SER A 273 4.85 2.94 12.89
C SER A 273 4.78 4.12 13.87
N PHE A 274 3.69 4.22 14.65
CA PHE A 274 3.46 5.32 15.58
C PHE A 274 2.75 4.89 16.86
N ILE A 275 3.17 5.48 17.97
CA ILE A 275 2.49 5.40 19.27
C ILE A 275 2.35 6.80 19.87
N SER A 276 1.21 7.10 20.48
CA SER A 276 0.97 8.36 21.20
C SER A 276 0.28 8.13 22.54
N ASN A 277 0.52 9.01 23.51
CA ASN A 277 -0.08 8.96 24.86
C ASN A 277 -1.10 10.07 25.13
N ASN A 278 -1.68 10.65 24.08
CA ASN A 278 -2.80 11.60 24.16
C ASN A 278 -4.15 10.87 24.19
#